data_AF-A0A6G3ZPE1-F1
#
_entry.id   AF-A0A6G3ZPE1-F1
#
_cell.length_a   1.000
_cell.length_b   1.000
_cell.length_c   1.000
_cell.angle_alpha   90.00
_cell.angle_beta   90.00
_cell.angle_gamma   90.00
#
_symmetry.space_group_name_H-M   'P 1'
#
loop_
_entity.id
_entity.type
_entity.pdbx_description
1 polymer ?
#
loop_
_entity_poly.entity_id
_entity_poly.type
_entity_poly.pdbx_seq_one_letter_code
_entity_poly.pdbx_strand_id
1 'polypeptide(L)'
;MDAVLVGAGVDAAIAVVAATLALPERVRWPAFAGVLAGGLLGGYLAGRLAAGSWRRRPRHGLLAGVVGGAAFALAVRWSFEPGTPPGALRPANYLLATAAGWFPSGFTARYDALIGVAAALAFGVLYAVEGALAAGAAPGDESGIVAVRE
;
A
#
# COMPACT_ATOMS: atom_id res chain seq x y z
N MET A 1 -15.67 10.74 6.82
CA MET A 1 -15.43 9.28 6.80
C MET A 1 -15.38 8.77 5.36
N ASP A 2 -16.30 9.23 4.51
CA ASP A 2 -16.43 8.81 3.11
C ASP A 2 -15.13 8.93 2.29
N ALA A 3 -14.35 10.00 2.48
CA ALA A 3 -13.05 10.17 1.82
C ALA A 3 -12.05 9.04 2.14
N VAL A 4 -12.02 8.57 3.39
CA VAL A 4 -11.14 7.48 3.81
C VAL A 4 -11.59 6.16 3.19
N LEU A 5 -12.91 5.92 3.16
CA LEU A 5 -13.49 4.70 2.58
C LEU A 5 -13.24 4.61 1.08
N VAL A 6 -13.33 5.72 0.35
CA VAL A 6 -13.03 5.76 -1.08
C VAL A 6 -11.56 5.43 -1.34
N GLY A 7 -10.63 6.10 -0.64
CA GLY A 7 -9.19 5.84 -0.80
C GLY A 7 -8.83 4.40 -0.44
N ALA A 8 -9.26 3.93 0.73
CA ALA A 8 -9.01 2.57 1.18
C ALA A 8 -9.67 1.51 0.29
N GLY A 9 -10.86 1.79 -0.25
CA GLY A 9 -11.57 0.90 -1.17
C GLY A 9 -10.82 0.71 -2.49
N VAL A 10 -10.23 1.79 -3.04
CA VAL A 10 -9.38 1.71 -4.23
C VAL A 10 -8.13 0.88 -3.95
N ASP A 11 -7.45 1.13 -2.83
CA ASP A 11 -6.25 0.38 -2.43
C ASP A 11 -6.55 -1.11 -2.23
N ALA A 12 -7.66 -1.42 -1.57
CA ALA A 12 -8.10 -2.79 -1.36
C ALA A 12 -8.45 -3.49 -2.69
N ALA A 13 -9.10 -2.78 -3.63
CA ALA A 13 -9.38 -3.32 -4.95
C ALA A 13 -8.09 -3.63 -5.72
N ILE A 14 -7.11 -2.71 -5.70
CA ILE A 14 -5.78 -2.93 -6.29
C ILE A 14 -5.13 -4.17 -5.68
N ALA A 15 -5.13 -4.29 -4.34
CA ALA A 15 -4.54 -5.42 -3.64
C ALA A 15 -5.19 -6.76 -4.03
N VAL A 16 -6.52 -6.82 -4.07
CA VAL A 16 -7.27 -8.03 -4.46
C VAL A 16 -6.98 -8.41 -5.92
N VAL A 17 -7.00 -7.44 -6.83
CA VAL A 17 -6.69 -7.65 -8.25
C VAL A 17 -5.25 -8.14 -8.42
N ALA A 18 -4.29 -7.52 -7.73
CA ALA A 18 -2.89 -7.89 -7.79
C ALA A 18 -2.62 -9.31 -7.30
N ALA A 19 -3.36 -9.74 -6.27
CA ALA A 19 -3.24 -11.07 -5.70
C ALA A 19 -3.84 -12.15 -6.61
N THR A 20 -4.99 -11.85 -7.21
CA THR A 20 -5.82 -12.87 -7.90
C THR A 20 -5.49 -13.02 -9.38
N LEU A 21 -4.96 -11.99 -10.04
CA LEU A 21 -4.66 -12.05 -11.47
C LEU A 21 -3.31 -12.73 -11.75
N ALA A 22 -3.38 -13.84 -12.48
CA ALA A 22 -2.19 -14.46 -13.07
C ALA A 22 -1.63 -13.56 -14.18
N LEU A 23 -0.32 -13.34 -14.16
CA LEU A 23 0.34 -12.46 -15.13
C LEU A 23 1.54 -13.17 -15.79
N PRO A 24 1.79 -12.89 -17.10
CA PRO A 24 3.03 -13.27 -17.75
C PRO A 24 4.25 -12.70 -17.02
N GLU A 25 5.33 -13.46 -16.96
CA GLU A 25 6.54 -13.09 -16.20
C GLU A 25 7.08 -11.70 -16.53
N ARG A 26 7.05 -11.33 -17.82
CA ARG A 26 7.54 -10.03 -18.34
C ARG A 26 6.83 -8.82 -17.76
N VAL A 27 5.56 -8.96 -17.34
CA VAL A 27 4.76 -7.83 -16.84
C VAL A 27 4.63 -7.82 -15.31
N ARG A 28 5.13 -8.86 -14.62
CA ARG A 28 4.99 -8.96 -13.15
C ARG A 28 5.70 -7.83 -12.41
N TRP A 29 6.94 -7.51 -12.80
CA TRP A 29 7.70 -6.43 -12.16
C TRP A 29 7.08 -5.04 -12.37
N PRO A 30 6.70 -4.64 -13.61
CA PRO A 30 5.94 -3.41 -13.81
C PRO A 30 4.61 -3.39 -13.05
N ALA A 31 3.86 -4.49 -13.07
CA ALA A 31 2.60 -4.58 -12.33
C ALA A 31 2.82 -4.46 -10.81
N PHE A 32 3.84 -5.11 -10.28
CA PHE A 32 4.23 -5.00 -8.88
C PHE A 32 4.59 -3.56 -8.50
N ALA A 33 5.38 -2.86 -9.31
CA ALA A 33 5.71 -1.46 -9.06
C ALA A 33 4.46 -0.56 -9.08
N GLY A 34 3.54 -0.79 -10.02
CA GLY A 34 2.27 -0.08 -10.06
C GLY A 34 1.38 -0.35 -8.84
N VAL A 35 1.35 -1.60 -8.38
CA VAL A 35 0.66 -1.98 -7.14
C VAL A 35 1.31 -1.35 -5.93
N LEU A 36 2.65 -1.33 -5.83
CA LEU A 36 3.34 -0.69 -4.72
C LEU A 36 2.96 0.78 -4.57
N ALA A 37 2.77 1.49 -5.69
CA ALA A 37 2.33 2.88 -5.71
C ALA A 37 0.82 3.07 -5.43
N GLY A 38 0.08 2.00 -5.14
CA GLY A 38 -1.36 2.09 -4.89
C GLY A 38 -1.71 3.00 -3.72
N GLY A 39 -0.90 2.97 -2.65
CA GLY A 39 -1.11 3.82 -1.47
C GLY A 39 -1.06 5.32 -1.81
N LEU A 40 -0.28 5.72 -2.80
CA LEU A 40 -0.29 7.10 -3.31
C LEU A 40 -1.64 7.47 -3.90
N LEU A 41 -2.28 6.57 -4.66
CA LEU A 41 -3.57 6.83 -5.30
C LEU A 41 -4.69 6.92 -4.25
N GLY A 42 -4.80 5.93 -3.36
CA GLY A 42 -5.79 5.93 -2.29
C GLY A 42 -5.63 7.14 -1.36
N GLY A 43 -4.39 7.47 -0.99
CA GLY A 43 -4.06 8.66 -0.20
C GLY A 43 -4.41 9.96 -0.90
N TYR A 44 -4.05 10.10 -2.17
CA TYR A 44 -4.38 11.29 -2.95
C TYR A 44 -5.89 11.52 -3.01
N LEU A 45 -6.67 10.48 -3.30
CA LEU A 45 -8.13 10.55 -3.33
C LEU A 45 -8.70 10.92 -1.96
N ALA A 46 -8.24 10.27 -0.89
CA ALA A 46 -8.67 10.57 0.47
C ALA A 46 -8.33 12.01 0.89
N GLY A 47 -7.15 12.51 0.52
CA GLY A 47 -6.72 13.89 0.77
C GLY A 47 -7.50 14.92 -0.04
N ARG A 48 -7.81 14.61 -1.30
CA ARG A 48 -8.56 15.49 -2.20
C ARG A 48 -10.02 15.65 -1.78
N LEU A 49 -10.63 14.56 -1.31
CA LEU A 49 -12.01 14.53 -0.83
C LEU A 49 -12.14 14.99 0.64
N ALA A 50 -11.04 15.05 1.39
CA ALA A 50 -11.06 15.55 2.76
C ALA A 50 -11.25 17.08 2.77
N ALA A 51 -12.45 17.52 3.14
CA ALA A 51 -12.71 18.93 3.40
C ALA A 51 -11.87 19.44 4.59
N GLY A 52 -11.38 20.68 4.47
CA GLY A 52 -10.78 21.43 5.56
C GLY A 52 -9.27 21.69 5.45
N SER A 53 -8.66 22.00 6.60
CA SER A 53 -7.30 22.51 6.68
C SER A 53 -6.26 21.51 6.20
N TRP A 54 -5.14 22.03 5.68
CA TRP A 54 -4.02 21.23 5.18
C TRP A 54 -3.52 20.18 6.19
N ARG A 55 -3.65 20.44 7.50
CA ARG A 55 -3.26 19.51 8.57
C ARG A 55 -4.17 18.28 8.69
N ARG A 56 -5.43 18.36 8.25
CA ARG A 56 -6.39 17.23 8.33
C ARG A 56 -6.23 16.25 7.17
N ARG A 57 -5.72 16.68 6.02
CA ARG A 57 -5.53 15.84 4.83
C ARG A 57 -4.54 14.69 5.01
N PRO A 58 -3.31 14.91 5.53
CA PRO A 58 -2.38 13.80 5.74
C PRO A 58 -2.90 12.77 6.75
N ARG A 59 -3.76 13.18 7.69
CA ARG A 59 -4.45 12.22 8.59
C ARG A 59 -5.44 11.34 7.85
N HIS A 60 -6.22 11.89 6.91
CA HIS A 60 -7.15 11.10 6.09
C HIS A 60 -6.39 10.17 5.14
N GLY A 61 -5.30 10.65 4.54
CA GLY A 61 -4.41 9.83 3.73
C GLY A 61 -3.76 8.70 4.51
N LEU A 62 -3.24 9.00 5.71
CA LEU A 62 -2.67 7.98 6.61
C LEU A 62 -3.72 6.93 6.98
N LEU A 63 -4.93 7.34 7.35
CA LEU A 63 -6.00 6.40 7.70
C LEU A 63 -6.41 5.54 6.50
N ALA A 64 -6.55 6.14 5.32
CA ALA A 64 -6.85 5.41 4.09
C ALA A 64 -5.73 4.41 3.76
N GLY A 65 -4.47 4.86 3.81
CA GLY A 65 -3.30 4.02 3.56
C GLY A 65 -3.06 2.95 4.62
N VAL A 66 -3.49 3.15 5.88
CA VAL A 66 -3.46 2.08 6.91
C VAL A 66 -4.48 0.99 6.57
N VAL A 67 -5.70 1.37 6.19
CA VAL A 67 -6.74 0.39 5.82
C VAL A 67 -6.39 -0.32 4.51
N GLY A 68 -6.00 0.44 3.49
CA GLY A 68 -5.53 -0.08 2.20
C GLY A 68 -4.27 -0.93 2.36
N GLY A 69 -3.31 -0.47 3.16
CA GLY A 69 -2.08 -1.17 3.50
C GLY A 69 -2.33 -2.47 4.28
N ALA A 70 -3.35 -2.52 5.14
CA ALA A 70 -3.77 -3.77 5.78
C ALA A 70 -4.30 -4.78 4.77
N ALA A 71 -5.15 -4.33 3.82
CA ALA A 71 -5.61 -5.18 2.72
C ALA A 71 -4.46 -5.66 1.83
N PHE A 72 -3.50 -4.77 1.54
CA PHE A 72 -2.31 -5.11 0.77
C PHE A 72 -1.38 -6.10 1.50
N ALA A 73 -1.16 -5.91 2.80
CA ALA A 73 -0.41 -6.84 3.64
C ALA A 73 -1.04 -8.23 3.63
N LEU A 74 -2.37 -8.32 3.74
CA LEU A 74 -3.08 -9.59 3.62
C LEU A 74 -2.91 -10.22 2.23
N ALA A 75 -2.99 -9.43 1.16
CA ALA A 75 -2.78 -9.89 -0.21
C ALA A 75 -1.37 -10.45 -0.43
N VAL A 76 -0.34 -9.75 0.08
CA VAL A 76 1.06 -10.20 0.04
C VAL A 76 1.25 -11.47 0.88
N ARG A 77 0.67 -11.51 2.09
CA ARG A 77 0.77 -12.70 2.94
C ARG A 77 0.09 -13.90 2.29
N TRP A 78 -1.04 -13.69 1.62
CA TRP A 78 -1.73 -14.73 0.87
C TRP A 78 -0.89 -15.20 -0.33
N SER A 79 -0.22 -14.30 -1.06
CA SER A 79 0.64 -14.67 -2.19
C SER A 79 1.86 -15.51 -1.82
N PHE A 80 2.17 -15.66 -0.53
CA PHE A 80 3.18 -16.59 -0.03
C PHE A 80 2.67 -18.02 0.10
N GLU A 81 1.35 -18.23 0.05
CA GLU A 81 0.77 -19.56 0.22
C GLU A 81 0.96 -20.44 -1.02
N PRO A 82 1.16 -21.76 -0.82
CA PRO A 82 1.22 -22.72 -1.93
C PRO A 82 -0.08 -22.69 -2.74
N GLY A 83 0.04 -22.76 -4.07
CA GLY A 83 -1.12 -22.82 -4.98
C GLY A 83 -1.70 -21.45 -5.38
N THR A 84 -1.13 -20.34 -4.89
CA THR A 84 -1.53 -19.01 -5.36
C THR A 84 -1.10 -18.73 -6.81
N PRO A 85 -1.91 -17.99 -7.59
CA PRO A 85 -1.56 -17.64 -8.96
C PRO A 85 -0.25 -16.85 -9.03
N PRO A 86 0.65 -17.13 -10.00
CA PRO A 86 1.86 -16.35 -10.18
C PRO A 86 1.54 -14.99 -10.84
N GLY A 87 1.08 -14.06 -10.02
CA GLY A 87 0.57 -12.74 -10.41
C GLY A 87 1.52 -11.57 -10.12
N ALA A 88 0.94 -10.40 -9.91
CA ALA A 88 1.66 -9.15 -9.66
C ALA A 88 2.43 -9.14 -8.33
N LEU A 89 2.03 -9.97 -7.35
CA LEU A 89 2.70 -10.03 -6.03
C LEU A 89 3.87 -11.01 -5.99
N ARG A 90 4.08 -11.81 -7.03
CA ARG A 90 5.19 -12.78 -7.10
C ARG A 90 6.58 -12.15 -6.85
N PRO A 91 6.88 -10.92 -7.31
CA PRO A 91 8.13 -10.26 -6.98
C PRO A 91 8.34 -10.02 -5.48
N ALA A 92 7.29 -9.86 -4.67
CA ALA A 92 7.43 -9.79 -3.21
C ALA A 92 8.05 -11.08 -2.64
N ASN A 93 7.64 -12.25 -3.15
CA ASN A 93 8.22 -13.54 -2.76
C ASN A 93 9.70 -13.61 -3.15
N TYR A 94 10.04 -13.11 -4.34
CA TYR A 94 11.43 -13.08 -4.81
C TYR A 94 12.32 -12.18 -3.95
N LEU A 95 11.81 -10.98 -3.60
CA LEU A 95 12.50 -10.05 -2.70
C LEU A 95 12.69 -10.68 -1.31
N LEU A 96 11.67 -11.34 -0.78
CA LEU A 96 11.75 -12.03 0.50
C LEU A 96 12.77 -13.16 0.48
N ALA A 97 12.76 -13.98 -0.57
CA ALA A 97 13.71 -15.07 -0.75
C ALA A 97 15.16 -14.57 -0.90
N THR A 98 15.35 -13.43 -1.56
CA THR A 98 16.66 -12.79 -1.71
C THR A 98 17.13 -12.21 -0.38
N ALA A 99 16.25 -11.53 0.36
CA ALA A 99 16.53 -10.98 1.69
C ALA A 99 16.79 -12.09 2.72
N ALA A 100 16.21 -13.28 2.56
CA ALA A 100 16.44 -14.43 3.42
C ALA A 100 17.94 -14.80 3.49
N GLY A 101 18.70 -14.58 2.41
CA GLY A 101 20.13 -14.83 2.35
C GLY A 101 20.98 -13.85 3.18
N TRP A 102 20.41 -12.76 3.68
CA TRP A 102 21.10 -11.80 4.55
C TRP A 102 21.07 -12.18 6.03
N PHE A 103 20.24 -13.15 6.40
CA PHE A 103 20.12 -13.58 7.79
C PHE A 103 21.15 -14.67 8.16
N PRO A 104 21.53 -14.76 9.44
CA PRO A 104 22.37 -15.85 9.93
C PRO A 104 21.78 -17.23 9.63
N SER A 105 22.65 -18.23 9.49
CA SER A 105 22.23 -19.62 9.27
C SER A 105 21.28 -20.09 10.38
N GLY A 106 20.19 -20.75 9.98
CA GLY A 106 19.15 -21.24 10.90
C GLY A 106 18.12 -20.19 11.36
N PHE A 107 18.35 -18.88 11.13
CA PHE A 107 17.38 -17.85 11.49
C PHE A 107 16.09 -17.97 10.65
N THR A 108 16.24 -18.11 9.33
CA THR A 108 15.13 -18.24 8.39
C THR A 108 14.31 -19.50 8.67
N ALA A 109 14.97 -20.63 8.92
CA ALA A 109 14.28 -21.88 9.27
C ALA A 109 13.48 -21.78 10.58
N ARG A 110 14.00 -21.03 11.57
CA ARG A 110 13.35 -20.85 12.87
C ARG A 110 12.17 -19.87 12.83
N TYR A 111 12.25 -18.85 11.96
CA TYR A 111 11.32 -17.72 11.95
C TYR A 111 10.58 -17.52 10.62
N ASP A 112 10.54 -18.52 9.76
CA ASP A 112 9.98 -18.45 8.40
C ASP A 112 8.59 -17.77 8.36
N ALA A 113 7.66 -18.24 9.20
CA ALA A 113 6.32 -17.67 9.30
C ALA A 113 6.31 -16.20 9.75
N LEU A 114 7.17 -15.83 10.71
CA LEU A 114 7.27 -14.46 11.21
C LEU A 114 7.92 -13.53 10.19
N ILE A 115 8.90 -14.02 9.42
CA ILE A 115 9.55 -13.27 8.35
C ILE A 115 8.54 -12.93 7.25
N GLY A 116 7.69 -13.89 6.86
CA GLY A 116 6.59 -13.64 5.92
C GLY A 116 5.59 -12.60 6.43
N VAL A 117 5.17 -12.69 7.70
CA VAL A 117 4.27 -11.69 8.31
C VAL A 117 4.94 -10.31 8.38
N ALA A 118 6.20 -10.24 8.80
CA ALA A 118 6.95 -9.00 8.89
C ALA A 118 7.10 -8.33 7.51
N ALA A 119 7.39 -9.10 6.47
CA ALA A 119 7.47 -8.60 5.10
C ALA A 119 6.12 -8.04 4.62
N ALA A 120 5.04 -8.77 4.84
CA ALA A 120 3.69 -8.31 4.51
C ALA A 120 3.33 -6.99 5.24
N LEU A 121 3.65 -6.89 6.54
CA LEU A 121 3.45 -5.67 7.31
C LEU A 121 4.31 -4.51 6.81
N ALA A 122 5.57 -4.75 6.42
CA ALA A 122 6.43 -3.72 5.86
C ALA A 122 5.84 -3.11 4.58
N PHE A 123 5.27 -3.94 3.70
CA PHE A 123 4.53 -3.49 2.52
C PHE A 123 3.26 -2.71 2.89
N GLY A 124 2.53 -3.13 3.91
CA GLY A 124 1.37 -2.37 4.41
C GLY A 124 1.75 -1.01 5.00
N VAL A 125 2.87 -0.92 5.71
CA VAL A 125 3.41 0.34 6.24
C VAL A 125 3.82 1.29 5.11
N LEU A 126 4.44 0.77 4.05
CA LEU A 126 4.76 1.56 2.86
C LEU A 126 3.50 2.25 2.30
N TYR A 127 2.40 1.50 2.14
CA TYR A 127 1.11 2.04 1.71
C TYR A 127 0.57 3.15 2.62
N ALA A 128 0.70 2.98 3.94
CA ALA A 128 0.29 4.01 4.91
C ALA A 128 1.11 5.30 4.78
N VAL A 129 2.42 5.16 4.58
CA VAL A 129 3.33 6.30 4.38
C VAL A 129 3.03 7.01 3.07
N GLU A 130 2.90 6.27 1.97
CA GLU A 130 2.49 6.80 0.67
C GLU A 130 1.15 7.54 0.76
N GLY A 131 0.18 6.93 1.45
CA GLY A 131 -1.14 7.51 1.63
C GLY A 131 -1.08 8.87 2.34
N ALA A 132 -0.30 8.96 3.41
CA ALA A 132 -0.09 10.20 4.16
C ALA A 132 0.60 11.28 3.32
N LEU A 133 1.64 10.91 2.55
CA LEU A 133 2.39 11.82 1.69
C LEU A 133 1.52 12.36 0.56
N ALA A 134 0.82 11.47 -0.17
CA ALA A 134 -0.02 11.85 -1.29
C ALA A 134 -1.20 12.72 -0.87
N ALA A 135 -1.81 12.44 0.28
CA ALA A 135 -2.87 13.29 0.81
C ALA A 135 -2.37 14.67 1.26
N GLY A 136 -1.14 14.75 1.78
CA GLY A 136 -0.49 16.02 2.11
C GLY A 136 -0.24 16.89 0.88
N ALA A 137 0.10 16.26 -0.26
CA ALA A 137 0.30 16.94 -1.54
C ALA A 137 -1.01 17.25 -2.29
N ALA A 138 -2.14 16.67 -1.88
CA ALA A 138 -3.41 16.84 -2.58
C ALA A 138 -3.92 18.30 -2.48
N PRO A 139 -4.37 18.88 -3.61
CA PRO A 139 -4.87 20.25 -3.63
C PRO A 139 -6.10 20.38 -2.74
N GLY A 140 -6.18 21.53 -2.07
CA GLY A 140 -7.25 21.86 -1.15
C GLY A 140 -8.41 22.58 -1.76
N ASP A 141 -9.48 22.70 -1.01
CA ASP A 141 -10.49 23.73 -1.27
C ASP A 141 -9.90 25.08 -0.83
N GLU A 142 -9.72 26.00 -1.78
CA GLU A 142 -8.97 27.26 -1.64
C GLU A 142 -9.75 28.39 -0.95
N SER A 143 -10.95 28.10 -0.44
CA SER A 143 -11.84 29.07 0.22
C SER A 143 -11.27 29.70 1.50
N GLY A 144 -10.11 29.24 2.00
CA GLY A 144 -9.42 29.81 3.16
C GLY A 144 -8.20 30.70 2.88
N ILE A 145 -7.70 30.78 1.64
CA ILE A 145 -6.45 31.51 1.34
C ILE A 145 -6.70 32.97 0.94
N VAL A 146 -7.91 33.32 0.51
CA VAL A 146 -8.27 34.69 0.08
C VAL A 146 -8.53 35.63 1.27
N ALA A 147 -8.78 35.12 2.48
CA ALA A 147 -9.20 35.93 3.64
C ALA A 147 -8.06 36.61 4.44
N VAL A 148 -6.81 36.63 3.94
CA VAL A 148 -5.65 37.25 4.63
C VAL A 148 -5.08 38.46 3.85
N ARG A 149 -5.88 39.04 2.95
CA ARG A 149 -5.54 40.30 2.27
C ARG A 149 -6.72 41.27 2.30
N GLU A 150 -7.11 41.73 3.49
CA GLU A 150 -7.79 43.02 3.68
C GLU A 150 -7.32 43.67 4.99
#